data_AF-A0A7L2MAT6-F1
#
_entry.id   AF-A0A7L2MAT6-F1
#
_cell.length_a   1.000
_cell.length_b   1.000
_cell.length_c   1.000
_cell.angle_alpha   90.00
_cell.angle_beta   90.00
_cell.angle_gamma   90.00
#
_symmetry.space_group_name_H-M   'P 1'
#
loop_
_entity.id
_entity.type
_entity.pdbx_description
1 polymer ?
#
loop_
_entity_poly.entity_id
_entity_poly.type
_entity_poly.pdbx_seq_one_letter_code
_entity_poly.pdbx_strand_id
1 'polypeptide(L)'
;SPSDYTATGNCSQFFVHVGKANVDVLPREAPQRQQLLLEALECLKIPGTEITEENAEVLGWLVCDLGGDYIRSSEGRLLKDLGRCGSLLPEQEEAIRDVLSSGNTTFG
;
A
#
# COMPACT_ATOMS: atom_id res chain seq x y z
N SER A 1 4.59 -17.22 -0.41
CA SER A 1 4.49 -17.94 -1.70
C SER A 1 3.03 -18.13 -2.06
N PRO A 2 2.63 -18.09 -3.35
CA PRO A 2 1.24 -18.33 -3.78
C PRO A 2 0.59 -19.60 -3.22
N SER A 3 1.41 -20.58 -2.82
CA SER A 3 1.02 -21.81 -2.13
C SER A 3 0.41 -21.60 -0.74
N ASP A 4 0.80 -20.54 -0.03
CA ASP A 4 0.41 -20.29 1.37
C ASP A 4 -1.05 -19.82 1.50
N TYR A 5 -1.61 -19.22 0.45
CA TYR A 5 -3.01 -18.74 0.44
C TYR A 5 -4.02 -19.88 0.48
N THR A 6 -3.63 -21.08 0.04
CA THR A 6 -4.51 -22.25 -0.03
C THR A 6 -5.16 -22.62 1.31
N ALA A 7 -4.52 -22.25 2.44
CA ALA A 7 -5.04 -22.47 3.78
C ALA A 7 -6.02 -21.36 4.25
N THR A 8 -5.95 -20.15 3.69
CA THR A 8 -6.75 -18.97 4.10
C THR A 8 -7.87 -18.59 3.15
N GLY A 9 -7.92 -19.17 1.94
CA GLY A 9 -8.89 -18.84 0.89
C GLY A 9 -8.23 -18.26 -0.37
N ASN A 10 -8.91 -17.35 -1.07
CA ASN A 10 -8.28 -16.57 -2.15
C ASN A 10 -7.21 -15.64 -1.55
N CYS A 11 -6.08 -15.44 -2.25
CA CYS A 11 -4.98 -14.57 -1.84
C CYS A 11 -5.41 -13.17 -1.34
N SER A 12 -6.48 -12.57 -1.88
CA SER A 12 -6.97 -11.27 -1.40
C SER A 12 -7.41 -11.34 0.07
N GLN A 13 -8.05 -12.44 0.48
CA GLN A 13 -8.45 -12.63 1.88
C GLN A 13 -7.23 -12.78 2.79
N PHE A 14 -6.16 -13.42 2.34
CA PHE A 14 -4.91 -13.47 3.10
C PHE A 14 -4.38 -12.06 3.34
N PHE A 15 -4.29 -11.24 2.28
CA PHE A 15 -3.77 -9.88 2.41
C PHE A 15 -4.66 -8.94 3.19
N VAL A 16 -5.99 -9.15 3.22
CA VAL A 16 -6.86 -8.44 4.18
C VAL A 16 -6.41 -8.70 5.63
N HIS A 17 -5.99 -9.92 5.98
CA HIS A 17 -5.50 -10.22 7.32
C HIS A 17 -4.10 -9.65 7.57
N VAL A 18 -3.21 -9.76 6.60
CA VAL A 18 -1.85 -9.17 6.68
C VAL A 18 -1.93 -7.65 6.81
N GLY A 19 -2.71 -6.98 5.97
CA GLY A 19 -2.88 -5.53 5.96
C GLY A 19 -3.56 -4.99 7.22
N LYS A 20 -4.31 -5.81 7.96
CA LYS A 20 -4.85 -5.45 9.29
C LYS A 20 -3.81 -5.58 10.39
N ALA A 21 -2.82 -6.46 10.24
CA ALA A 21 -1.76 -6.61 11.21
C ALA A 21 -0.86 -5.37 11.21
N ASN A 22 -0.35 -4.98 12.38
CA ASN A 22 0.61 -3.90 12.45
C ASN A 22 1.93 -4.35 11.82
N VAL A 23 2.18 -3.93 10.58
CA VAL A 23 3.41 -4.27 9.83
C VAL A 23 4.65 -3.60 10.41
N ASP A 24 4.51 -2.60 11.29
CA ASP A 24 5.61 -1.92 11.96
C ASP A 24 6.30 -2.76 13.05
N VAL A 25 5.82 -4.00 13.27
CA VAL A 25 6.59 -5.03 14.00
C VAL A 25 7.88 -5.40 13.25
N LEU A 26 7.86 -5.32 11.92
CA LEU A 26 9.04 -5.50 11.08
C LEU A 26 9.53 -4.14 10.56
N PRO A 27 10.86 -3.87 10.61
CA PRO A 27 11.44 -2.72 9.93
C PRO A 27 11.05 -2.70 8.44
N ARG A 28 10.91 -1.51 7.85
CA ARG A 28 10.54 -1.35 6.43
C ARG A 28 11.53 -2.03 5.48
N GLU A 29 12.79 -2.08 5.89
CA GLU A 29 13.89 -2.69 5.14
C GLU A 29 13.95 -4.22 5.32
N ALA A 30 13.11 -4.80 6.18
CA ALA A 30 13.07 -6.24 6.37
C ALA A 30 12.65 -6.92 5.06
N PRO A 31 13.44 -7.87 4.54
CA PRO A 31 13.13 -8.55 3.28
C PRO A 31 11.74 -9.20 3.28
N GLN A 32 11.28 -9.69 4.44
CA GLN A 32 9.96 -10.28 4.61
C GLN A 32 8.83 -9.26 4.39
N ARG A 33 8.99 -8.03 4.88
CA ARG A 33 7.99 -6.96 4.71
C ARG A 33 7.93 -6.50 3.25
N GLN A 34 9.09 -6.35 2.62
CA GLN A 34 9.18 -6.04 1.19
C GLN A 34 8.55 -7.15 0.33
N GLN A 35 8.83 -8.41 0.66
CA GLN A 35 8.24 -9.56 -0.03
C GLN A 35 6.71 -9.61 0.11
N LEU A 36 6.17 -9.30 1.30
CA LEU A 36 4.71 -9.24 1.51
C LEU A 36 4.05 -8.19 0.61
N LEU A 37 4.65 -7.01 0.45
CA LEU A 37 4.13 -6.00 -0.46
C LEU A 37 4.12 -6.50 -1.91
N LEU A 38 5.24 -7.07 -2.38
CA LEU A 38 5.34 -7.60 -3.74
C LEU A 38 4.31 -8.70 -4.02
N GLU A 39 4.17 -9.65 -3.09
CA GLU A 39 3.18 -10.73 -3.20
C GLU A 39 1.73 -10.19 -3.17
N ALA A 40 1.47 -9.11 -2.43
CA ALA A 40 0.16 -8.46 -2.40
C ALA A 40 -0.19 -7.79 -3.73
N LEU A 41 0.76 -7.04 -4.30
CA LEU A 41 0.59 -6.40 -5.60
C LEU A 41 0.36 -7.42 -6.73
N GLU A 42 1.10 -8.54 -6.70
CA GLU A 42 0.90 -9.65 -7.64
C GLU A 42 -0.47 -10.31 -7.45
N CYS A 43 -0.87 -10.59 -6.21
CA CYS A 43 -2.18 -11.17 -5.89
C CYS A 43 -3.34 -10.31 -6.40
N LEU A 44 -3.26 -8.99 -6.21
CA LEU A 44 -4.29 -8.03 -6.62
C LEU A 44 -4.24 -7.68 -8.11
N LYS A 45 -3.21 -8.16 -8.83
CA LYS A 45 -3.01 -7.92 -10.26
C LYS A 45 -3.00 -6.43 -10.61
N ILE A 46 -2.31 -5.64 -9.79
CA ILE A 46 -2.20 -4.19 -10.00
C ILE A 46 -1.50 -3.91 -11.33
N PRO A 47 -2.15 -3.20 -12.28
CA PRO A 47 -1.49 -2.78 -13.51
C PRO A 47 -0.63 -1.55 -13.24
N GLY A 48 0.69 -1.70 -13.34
CA GLY A 48 1.62 -0.59 -13.11
C GLY A 48 1.57 -0.14 -11.64
N THR A 49 1.29 1.14 -11.41
CA THR A 49 1.34 1.75 -10.07
C THR A 49 0.00 2.31 -9.58
N GLU A 50 -1.08 2.14 -10.35
CA GLU A 50 -2.40 2.69 -9.99
C GLU A 50 -3.11 1.81 -8.96
N ILE A 51 -3.27 2.33 -7.74
CA ILE A 51 -3.99 1.65 -6.65
C ILE A 51 -5.40 2.25 -6.52
N THR A 52 -6.41 1.38 -6.64
CA THR A 52 -7.80 1.72 -6.37
C THR A 52 -8.06 1.74 -4.86
N GLU A 53 -9.16 2.36 -4.44
CA GLU A 53 -9.57 2.35 -3.02
C GLU A 53 -9.79 0.91 -2.50
N GLU A 54 -10.41 0.04 -3.29
CA GLU A 54 -10.62 -1.37 -2.94
C GLU A 54 -9.28 -2.11 -2.73
N ASN A 55 -8.29 -1.87 -3.59
CA ASN A 55 -6.98 -2.48 -3.43
C ASN A 55 -6.23 -1.90 -2.21
N ALA A 56 -6.37 -0.59 -1.94
CA ALA A 56 -5.81 0.04 -0.75
C ALA A 56 -6.41 -0.56 0.54
N GLU A 57 -7.72 -0.86 0.56
CA GLU A 57 -8.38 -1.54 1.68
C GLU A 57 -7.82 -2.95 1.92
N VAL A 58 -7.52 -3.71 0.86
CA VAL A 58 -6.89 -5.02 0.99
C VAL A 58 -5.44 -4.90 1.47
N LEU A 59 -4.68 -3.95 0.95
CA LEU A 59 -3.29 -3.71 1.36
C LEU A 59 -3.18 -3.26 2.83
N GLY A 60 -4.14 -2.48 3.31
CA GLY A 60 -4.15 -1.96 4.68
C GLY A 60 -2.84 -1.25 5.01
N TRP A 61 -2.16 -1.69 6.08
CA TRP A 61 -0.89 -1.12 6.51
C TRP A 61 0.26 -1.26 5.50
N LEU A 62 0.18 -2.18 4.53
CA LEU A 62 1.18 -2.28 3.46
C LEU A 62 1.18 -1.04 2.54
N VAL A 63 0.12 -0.22 2.55
CA VAL A 63 0.11 1.09 1.87
C VAL A 63 1.27 1.98 2.33
N CYS A 64 1.69 1.85 3.60
CA CYS A 64 2.81 2.61 4.14
C CYS A 64 4.14 2.29 3.49
N ASP A 65 4.25 1.17 2.78
CA ASP A 65 5.48 0.74 2.09
C ASP A 65 5.47 1.04 0.59
N LEU A 66 4.38 1.58 0.04
CA LEU A 66 4.31 1.97 -1.36
C LEU A 66 5.25 3.14 -1.66
N GLY A 67 5.96 3.05 -2.80
CA GLY A 67 6.82 4.11 -3.30
C GLY A 67 6.04 5.36 -3.72
N GLY A 68 6.75 6.48 -3.89
CA GLY A 68 6.14 7.75 -4.29
C GLY A 68 5.47 7.72 -5.68
N ASP A 69 5.87 6.81 -6.56
CA ASP A 69 5.25 6.55 -7.86
C ASP A 69 3.81 6.04 -7.74
N TYR A 70 3.53 5.09 -6.84
CA TYR A 70 2.17 4.63 -6.53
C TYR A 70 1.31 5.77 -5.96
N ILE A 71 1.89 6.61 -5.10
CA ILE A 71 1.19 7.74 -4.49
C ILE A 71 0.74 8.73 -5.56
N ARG A 72 1.64 9.09 -6.50
CA ARG A 72 1.34 10.03 -7.59
C ARG A 72 0.31 9.50 -8.58
N SER A 73 0.43 8.25 -9.01
CA SER A 73 -0.48 7.68 -10.02
C SER A 73 -1.87 7.35 -9.47
N SER A 74 -2.00 7.16 -8.15
CA SER A 74 -3.28 6.80 -7.52
C SER A 74 -4.21 8.00 -7.25
N GLU A 75 -3.88 9.21 -7.72
CA GLU A 75 -4.72 10.42 -7.71
C GLU A 75 -5.35 10.73 -6.35
N GLY A 76 -4.57 10.59 -5.27
CA GLY A 76 -5.02 10.93 -3.92
C GLY A 76 -5.85 9.85 -3.19
N ARG A 77 -6.21 8.74 -3.86
CA ARG A 77 -6.94 7.61 -3.24
C ARG A 77 -6.24 7.04 -2.01
N LEU A 78 -4.90 7.15 -1.96
CA LEU A 78 -4.08 6.64 -0.87
C LEU A 78 -3.90 7.62 0.31
N LEU A 79 -4.29 8.89 0.19
CA LEU A 79 -3.96 9.92 1.19
C LEU A 79 -4.49 9.61 2.59
N LYS A 80 -5.71 9.07 2.66
CA LYS A 80 -6.32 8.65 3.94
C LYS A 80 -5.54 7.52 4.60
N ASP A 81 -5.06 6.56 3.82
CA ASP A 81 -4.32 5.39 4.30
C ASP A 81 -2.84 5.69 4.54
N LEU A 82 -2.28 6.71 3.91
CA LEU A 82 -0.95 7.22 4.23
C LEU A 82 -0.95 8.02 5.54
N GLY A 83 -2.06 8.69 5.86
CA GLY A 83 -2.20 9.47 7.10
C GLY A 83 -2.16 8.65 8.40
N ARG A 84 -2.30 7.32 8.33
CA ARG A 84 -2.14 6.42 9.49
C ARG A 84 -0.70 5.93 9.68
N CYS A 85 0.16 6.05 8.68
CA CYS A 85 1.52 5.55 8.72
C CYS A 85 2.34 6.25 9.81
N GLY A 86 3.05 5.48 10.64
CA GLY A 86 3.84 6.05 11.73
C GLY A 86 5.02 6.92 11.26
N SER A 87 5.51 6.68 10.05
CA SER A 87 6.53 7.49 9.39
C SER A 87 6.41 7.37 7.87
N LEU A 88 6.85 8.41 7.16
CA LEU A 88 6.91 8.46 5.70
C LEU A 88 8.35 8.66 5.27
N LEU A 89 8.73 8.09 4.13
CA LEU A 89 10.01 8.38 3.49
C LEU A 89 9.96 9.75 2.82
N PRO A 90 11.10 10.45 2.66
CA PRO A 90 11.13 11.74 1.98
C PRO A 90 10.46 11.73 0.59
N GLU A 91 10.64 10.65 -0.18
CA GLU A 91 10.00 10.49 -1.49
C GLU A 91 8.47 10.33 -1.41
N GLN A 92 7.95 9.74 -0.33
CA GLN A 92 6.51 9.61 -0.09
C GLN A 92 5.93 10.97 0.29
N GLU A 93 6.63 11.74 1.14
CA GLU A 93 6.20 13.10 1.49
C GLU A 93 6.18 14.03 0.28
N GLU A 94 7.20 13.95 -0.58
CA GLU A 94 7.24 14.72 -1.83
C GLU A 94 6.06 14.34 -2.74
N ALA A 95 5.82 13.04 -2.94
CA ALA A 95 4.68 12.57 -3.73
C ALA A 95 3.33 13.02 -3.16
N ILE A 96 3.16 13.02 -1.84
CA ILE A 96 1.94 13.52 -1.18
C ILE A 96 1.78 15.02 -1.45
N ARG A 97 2.86 15.81 -1.34
CA ARG A 97 2.83 17.25 -1.63
C ARG A 97 2.46 17.53 -3.09
N ASP A 98 3.02 16.77 -4.03
CA ASP A 98 2.69 16.87 -5.46
C ASP A 98 1.20 16.63 -5.69
N VAL A 99 0.67 15.54 -5.13
CA VAL A 99 -0.74 15.14 -5.26
C VAL A 99 -1.67 16.21 -4.66
N LEU A 100 -1.38 16.71 -3.46
CA LEU A 100 -2.17 17.79 -2.84
C LEU A 100 -2.10 19.10 -3.64
N SER A 101 -0.95 19.43 -4.24
CA SER A 101 -0.80 20.64 -5.04
C SER A 101 -1.54 20.59 -6.39
N SER A 102 -1.93 19.39 -6.85
CA SER A 102 -2.64 19.21 -8.12
C SER A 102 -4.09 19.71 -8.11
N GLY A 103 -4.68 19.90 -6.93
CA GLY A 103 -6.08 20.32 -6.76
C GLY A 103 -7.11 19.26 -7.14
N ASN A 104 -6.68 18.04 -7.45
CA ASN A 104 -7.56 16.91 -7.83
C ASN A 104 -7.99 16.07 -6.62
N THR A 105 -7.80 16.57 -5.40
CA THR A 105 -8.10 15.84 -4.16
C THR A 105 -9.16 16.56 -3.34
N THR A 106 -9.82 15.84 -2.44
CA THR A 106 -10.71 16.45 -1.43
C THR A 106 -9.93 17.09 -0.27
N PHE A 107 -8.59 17.00 -0.28
CA PHE A 107 -7.71 17.44 0.79
C PHE A 107 -7.01 18.79 0.51
N GLY A 108 -7.18 19.34 -0.71
CA GLY A 108 -6.54 20.59 -1.16
C GLY A 108 -6.51 20.68 -2.67
#